data_AF-A0A7W1BQR1-F1
#
_entry.id   AF-A0A7W1BQR1-F1
#
_cell.length_a   1.000
_cell.length_b   1.000
_cell.length_c   1.000
_cell.angle_alpha   90.00
_cell.angle_beta   90.00
_cell.angle_gamma   90.00
#
_symmetry.space_group_name_H-M   'P 1'
#
loop_
_entity.id
_entity.type
_entity.pdbx_description
1 polymer ?
#
loop_
_entity_poly.entity_id
_entity_poly.type
_entity_poly.pdbx_seq_one_letter_code
_entity_poly.pdbx_strand_id
1 'polypeptide(L)'
;ELGVRATYLLMTESVFYNLASAEGVAAISRLRELGHAVGLHAVHPNVVLDERFDPVVSWHNPRPEYMSEEITGAVNAYGERYFSPQTYRSDSNQHWRAGCPHDELRAGSFPWLQILVHPAIWVYPGTTMGQTMRGLVEADKKRRLAQLAEDGIDLD
;
A
#
# COMPACT_ATOMS: atom_id res chain seq x y z
N GLU A 1 -13.96 13.55 12.71
CA GLU A 1 -13.38 13.00 11.46
C GLU A 1 -13.44 14.05 10.37
N LEU A 2 -12.48 14.05 9.45
CA LEU A 2 -12.42 15.04 8.35
C LEU A 2 -13.47 14.76 7.23
N GLY A 3 -14.39 13.82 7.41
CA GLY A 3 -15.38 13.41 6.41
C GLY A 3 -14.77 12.70 5.19
N VAL A 4 -13.52 12.23 5.29
CA VAL A 4 -12.78 11.58 4.21
C VAL A 4 -13.00 10.08 4.26
N ARG A 5 -13.19 9.47 3.09
CA ARG A 5 -13.22 8.00 2.91
C ARG A 5 -12.11 7.57 1.98
N ALA A 6 -11.60 6.38 2.18
CA ALA A 6 -10.57 5.77 1.35
C ALA A 6 -10.88 4.29 1.11
N THR A 7 -10.20 3.73 0.11
CA THR A 7 -10.11 2.28 -0.11
C THR A 7 -8.69 1.85 0.21
N TYR A 8 -8.53 0.87 1.09
CA TYR A 8 -7.23 0.32 1.49
C TYR A 8 -6.98 -0.97 0.74
N LEU A 9 -5.88 -1.05 -0.01
CA LEU A 9 -5.54 -2.21 -0.82
C LEU A 9 -4.62 -3.11 -0.02
N LEU A 10 -5.12 -4.27 0.44
CA LEU A 10 -4.38 -5.20 1.30
C LEU A 10 -4.02 -6.48 0.53
N MET A 11 -2.87 -7.06 0.85
CA MET A 11 -2.28 -8.18 0.12
C MET A 11 -2.42 -9.48 0.92
N THR A 12 -2.96 -10.52 0.30
CA THR A 12 -3.03 -11.87 0.90
C THR A 12 -1.70 -12.61 0.82
N GLU A 13 -0.90 -12.33 -0.22
CA GLU A 13 0.41 -12.94 -0.48
C GLU A 13 1.58 -12.08 0.07
N SER A 14 1.34 -11.33 1.15
CA SER A 14 2.34 -10.44 1.76
C SER A 14 3.39 -11.21 2.55
N VAL A 15 4.67 -10.88 2.34
CA VAL A 15 5.79 -11.36 3.19
C VAL A 15 5.98 -10.51 4.46
N PHE A 16 5.28 -9.38 4.56
CA PHE A 16 5.45 -8.41 5.65
C PHE A 16 4.39 -8.55 6.76
N TYR A 17 3.21 -9.06 6.43
CA TYR A 17 2.10 -9.16 7.37
C TYR A 17 1.18 -10.33 7.00
N ASN A 18 0.39 -10.79 7.97
CA ASN A 18 -0.58 -11.87 7.78
C ASN A 18 -1.99 -11.37 8.09
N LEU A 19 -2.86 -11.31 7.08
CA LEU A 19 -4.25 -10.87 7.24
C LEU A 19 -5.12 -11.85 8.06
N ALA A 20 -4.69 -13.09 8.23
CA ALA A 20 -5.37 -14.06 9.09
C ALA A 20 -4.88 -14.03 10.56
N SER A 21 -3.85 -13.22 10.86
CA SER A 21 -3.44 -13.00 12.26
C SER A 21 -4.44 -12.11 13.00
N ALA A 22 -4.41 -12.13 14.34
CA ALA A 22 -5.24 -11.25 15.16
C ALA A 22 -5.02 -9.76 14.82
N GLU A 23 -3.77 -9.35 14.58
CA GLU A 23 -3.41 -7.99 14.12
C GLU A 23 -4.07 -7.66 12.77
N GLY A 24 -4.01 -8.59 11.82
CA GLY A 24 -4.60 -8.43 10.48
C GLY A 24 -6.13 -8.33 10.51
N VAL A 25 -6.79 -9.20 11.28
CA VAL A 25 -8.25 -9.18 11.46
C VAL A 25 -8.69 -7.87 12.13
N ALA A 26 -8.01 -7.47 13.21
CA ALA A 26 -8.30 -6.21 13.90
C ALA A 26 -8.10 -4.99 12.98
N ALA A 27 -7.06 -4.99 12.15
CA ALA A 27 -6.80 -3.92 11.19
C ALA A 27 -7.94 -3.81 10.15
N ILE A 28 -8.38 -4.92 9.55
CA ILE A 28 -9.48 -4.92 8.58
C ILE A 28 -10.78 -4.43 9.24
N SER A 29 -11.14 -4.97 10.41
CA SER A 29 -12.33 -4.54 11.14
C SER A 29 -12.29 -3.04 11.45
N ARG A 30 -11.12 -2.54 11.89
CA ARG A 30 -10.96 -1.13 12.21
C ARG A 30 -11.15 -0.22 11.00
N LEU A 31 -10.61 -0.60 9.84
CA LEU A 31 -10.81 0.14 8.59
C LEU A 31 -12.31 0.22 8.22
N ARG A 32 -13.04 -0.90 8.35
CA ARG A 32 -14.46 -0.95 8.05
C ARG A 32 -15.31 -0.13 9.03
N GLU A 33 -15.00 -0.18 10.33
CA GLU A 33 -15.65 0.66 11.35
C GLU A 33 -15.50 2.17 11.07
N LEU A 34 -14.36 2.56 10.50
CA LEU A 34 -14.09 3.94 10.06
C LEU A 34 -14.77 4.30 8.74
N GLY A 35 -15.58 3.41 8.17
CA GLY A 35 -16.32 3.63 6.92
C GLY A 35 -15.44 3.57 5.67
N HIS A 36 -14.28 2.91 5.74
CA HIS A 36 -13.39 2.70 4.60
C HIS A 36 -13.68 1.38 3.89
N ALA A 37 -13.39 1.32 2.59
CA ALA A 37 -13.43 0.09 1.81
C ALA A 37 -12.08 -0.65 1.90
N VAL A 38 -12.10 -1.96 1.67
CA VAL A 38 -10.89 -2.79 1.67
C VAL A 38 -10.82 -3.52 0.33
N GLY A 39 -9.89 -3.17 -0.53
CA GLY A 39 -9.65 -3.84 -1.80
C GLY A 39 -8.42 -4.75 -1.77
N LEU A 40 -8.18 -5.48 -2.86
CA LEU A 40 -7.08 -6.43 -2.97
C LEU A 40 -5.84 -5.77 -3.61
N HIS A 41 -4.70 -5.89 -2.94
CA HIS A 41 -3.40 -5.64 -3.54
C HIS A 41 -2.85 -6.96 -4.12
N ALA A 42 -3.10 -7.18 -5.41
CA ALA A 42 -2.97 -8.48 -6.05
C ALA A 42 -1.57 -8.72 -6.64
N VAL A 43 -1.07 -9.94 -6.59
CA VAL A 43 0.12 -10.37 -7.35
C VAL A 43 -0.35 -10.95 -8.67
N HIS A 44 0.06 -10.40 -9.81
CA HIS A 44 -0.34 -10.94 -11.11
C HIS A 44 0.15 -12.39 -11.29
N PRO A 45 -0.69 -13.32 -11.82
CA PRO A 45 -2.05 -13.12 -12.35
C PRO A 45 -3.17 -13.37 -11.33
N ASN A 46 -2.83 -13.55 -10.05
CA ASN A 46 -3.76 -14.00 -9.03
C ASN A 46 -4.69 -12.87 -8.58
N VAL A 47 -5.98 -13.02 -8.88
CA VAL A 47 -7.05 -12.16 -8.34
C VAL A 47 -8.05 -13.04 -7.62
N VAL A 48 -7.90 -13.14 -6.30
CA VAL A 48 -8.81 -13.89 -5.43
C VAL A 48 -9.45 -12.93 -4.45
N LEU A 49 -10.67 -12.51 -4.77
CA LEU A 49 -11.51 -11.67 -3.91
C LEU A 49 -12.40 -12.58 -3.06
N ASP A 50 -12.03 -12.77 -1.80
CA ASP A 50 -12.92 -13.36 -0.80
C ASP A 50 -13.75 -12.28 -0.09
N GLU A 51 -14.54 -12.70 0.90
CA GLU A 51 -15.45 -11.85 1.69
C GLU A 51 -14.78 -10.66 2.38
N ARG A 52 -13.44 -10.67 2.51
CA ARG A 52 -12.70 -9.55 3.11
C ARG A 52 -12.61 -8.36 2.18
N PHE A 53 -12.82 -8.56 0.87
CA PHE A 53 -12.50 -7.57 -0.15
C PHE A 53 -13.74 -7.02 -0.87
N ASP A 54 -13.81 -5.70 -0.91
CA ASP A 54 -14.58 -4.96 -1.91
C ASP A 54 -13.94 -5.17 -3.30
N PRO A 55 -14.73 -5.12 -4.40
CA PRO A 55 -14.27 -5.46 -5.75
C PRO A 55 -13.40 -4.36 -6.38
N VAL A 56 -12.26 -4.08 -5.75
CA VAL A 56 -11.25 -3.11 -6.18
C VAL A 56 -9.89 -3.78 -6.07
N VAL A 57 -9.10 -3.70 -7.14
CA VAL A 57 -7.80 -4.36 -7.25
C VAL A 57 -6.73 -3.34 -7.62
N SER A 58 -5.58 -3.43 -6.98
CA SER A 58 -4.35 -2.75 -7.41
C SER A 58 -3.22 -3.76 -7.47
N TRP A 59 -2.51 -3.83 -8.59
CA TRP A 59 -1.40 -4.76 -8.77
C TRP A 59 -0.19 -4.42 -7.90
N HIS A 60 0.44 -5.46 -7.34
CA HIS A 60 1.75 -5.40 -6.70
C HIS A 60 2.85 -5.44 -7.76
N ASN A 61 3.65 -4.37 -7.83
CA ASN A 61 4.72 -4.20 -8.82
C ASN A 61 4.27 -4.50 -10.27
N PRO A 62 3.24 -3.80 -10.76
CA PRO A 62 2.69 -4.07 -12.08
C PRO A 62 3.73 -3.86 -13.17
N ARG A 63 3.60 -4.62 -14.26
CA ARG A 63 4.34 -4.35 -15.49
C ARG A 63 3.44 -3.76 -16.57
N PRO A 64 3.97 -2.94 -17.48
CA PRO A 64 3.18 -2.25 -18.50
C PRO A 64 2.29 -3.16 -19.34
N GLU A 65 2.68 -4.42 -19.52
CA GLU A 65 1.99 -5.39 -20.36
C GLU A 65 0.58 -5.72 -19.84
N TYR A 66 0.37 -5.70 -18.53
CA TYR A 66 -0.92 -6.09 -17.92
C TYR A 66 -1.49 -5.04 -16.95
N MET A 67 -0.74 -3.99 -16.62
CA MET A 67 -1.09 -3.10 -15.51
C MET A 67 -2.49 -2.49 -15.63
N SER A 68 -2.92 -2.14 -16.84
CA SER A 68 -4.18 -1.46 -17.12
C SER A 68 -5.27 -2.39 -17.62
N GLU A 69 -5.02 -3.70 -17.72
CA GLU A 69 -6.00 -4.68 -18.20
C GLU A 69 -7.25 -4.69 -17.31
N GLU A 70 -8.41 -4.95 -17.93
CA GLU A 70 -9.66 -5.10 -17.20
C GLU A 70 -9.62 -6.36 -16.33
N ILE A 71 -10.17 -6.25 -15.13
CA ILE A 71 -10.30 -7.36 -14.19
C ILE A 71 -11.79 -7.67 -14.07
N THR A 72 -12.22 -8.82 -14.59
CA THR A 72 -13.63 -9.21 -14.58
C THR A 72 -14.20 -9.16 -13.17
N GLY A 73 -15.25 -8.35 -12.98
CA GLY A 73 -15.95 -8.22 -11.70
C GLY A 73 -15.28 -7.30 -10.68
N ALA A 74 -14.19 -6.60 -11.04
CA ALA A 74 -13.50 -5.68 -10.13
C ALA A 74 -12.99 -4.41 -10.83
N VAL A 75 -12.88 -3.32 -10.07
CA VAL A 75 -12.26 -2.09 -10.52
C VAL A 75 -10.74 -2.22 -10.43
N ASN A 76 -10.04 -2.13 -11.57
CA ASN A 76 -8.58 -1.99 -11.59
C ASN A 76 -8.17 -0.53 -11.31
N ALA A 77 -7.44 -0.29 -10.22
CA ALA A 77 -6.94 1.02 -9.83
C ALA A 77 -5.88 1.61 -10.79
N TYR A 78 -5.33 0.79 -11.69
CA TYR A 78 -4.45 1.21 -12.78
C TYR A 78 -5.17 1.26 -14.15
N GLY A 79 -6.48 1.00 -14.19
CA GLY A 79 -7.27 1.15 -15.40
C GLY A 79 -7.36 2.62 -15.85
N GLU A 80 -7.57 2.84 -17.15
CA GLU A 80 -7.52 4.18 -17.79
C GLU A 80 -8.42 5.22 -17.12
N ARG A 81 -9.52 4.80 -16.50
CA ARG A 81 -10.43 5.68 -15.77
C ARG A 81 -9.81 6.30 -14.52
N TYR A 82 -8.86 5.62 -13.89
CA TYR A 82 -8.30 5.99 -12.58
C TYR A 82 -6.80 6.27 -12.62
N PHE A 83 -6.14 6.01 -13.75
CA PHE A 83 -4.70 6.19 -13.92
C PHE A 83 -4.40 6.98 -15.20
N SER A 84 -3.60 8.04 -15.04
CA SER A 84 -3.10 8.85 -16.16
C SER A 84 -1.73 9.44 -15.77
N PRO A 85 -0.74 9.48 -16.68
CA PRO A 85 0.56 10.12 -16.39
C PRO A 85 0.46 11.58 -15.97
N GLN A 86 -0.58 12.30 -16.40
CA GLN A 86 -0.78 13.71 -16.06
C GLN A 86 -1.14 13.90 -14.57
N THR A 87 -1.86 12.94 -13.99
CA THR A 87 -2.41 12.98 -12.62
C THR A 87 -1.83 11.91 -11.70
N TYR A 88 -0.83 11.16 -12.15
CA TYR A 88 -0.12 10.16 -11.35
C TYR A 88 1.21 10.70 -10.81
N ARG A 89 1.52 10.43 -9.55
CA ARG A 89 2.79 10.81 -8.90
C ARG A 89 3.29 9.66 -8.03
N SER A 90 4.58 9.34 -8.06
CA SER A 90 5.13 8.31 -7.18
C SER A 90 6.54 8.63 -6.68
N ASP A 91 6.83 8.39 -5.41
CA ASP A 91 8.15 8.62 -4.80
C ASP A 91 9.10 7.42 -4.89
N SER A 92 8.85 6.49 -5.82
CA SER A 92 9.59 5.23 -5.96
C SER A 92 11.12 5.43 -5.98
N ASN A 93 11.82 4.64 -5.16
CA ASN A 93 13.27 4.76 -4.94
C ASN A 93 13.72 6.15 -4.43
N GLN A 94 12.86 6.87 -3.70
CA GLN A 94 13.06 8.25 -3.23
C GLN A 94 13.14 9.29 -4.36
N HIS A 95 12.61 8.96 -5.54
CA HIS A 95 12.57 9.85 -6.68
C HIS A 95 11.13 10.02 -7.16
N TRP A 96 10.68 11.27 -7.27
CA TRP A 96 9.37 11.56 -7.83
C TRP A 96 9.31 11.19 -9.32
N ARG A 97 8.44 10.26 -9.65
CA ARG A 97 8.05 9.85 -11.01
C ARG A 97 6.84 10.67 -11.44
N ALA A 98 6.84 11.03 -12.72
CA ALA A 98 5.85 11.91 -13.34
C ALA A 98 5.78 13.32 -12.70
N GLY A 99 6.91 13.81 -12.16
CA GLY A 99 7.03 15.14 -11.58
C GLY A 99 6.84 15.17 -10.06
N CYS A 100 7.32 16.23 -9.42
CA CYS A 100 7.15 16.46 -8.00
C CYS A 100 5.82 17.20 -7.75
N PRO A 101 4.90 16.67 -6.92
CA PRO A 101 3.54 17.22 -6.83
C PRO A 101 3.40 18.53 -6.06
N HIS A 102 4.46 19.04 -5.43
CA HIS A 102 4.36 20.11 -4.42
C HIS A 102 3.77 21.41 -4.96
N ASP A 103 4.26 21.88 -6.11
CA ASP A 103 3.81 23.17 -6.66
C ASP A 103 2.40 23.08 -7.22
N GLU A 104 2.08 21.95 -7.87
CA GLU A 104 0.75 21.66 -8.43
C GLU A 104 -0.30 21.47 -7.33
N LEU A 105 0.06 20.81 -6.21
CA LEU A 105 -0.80 20.72 -5.02
C LEU A 105 -1.03 22.09 -4.40
N ARG A 106 0.02 22.90 -4.23
CA ARG A 106 -0.10 24.25 -3.67
C ARG A 106 -1.00 25.15 -4.53
N ALA A 107 -0.93 24.98 -5.86
CA ALA A 107 -1.74 25.72 -6.82
C ALA A 107 -3.16 25.16 -7.00
N GLY A 108 -3.46 23.96 -6.48
CA GLY A 108 -4.75 23.30 -6.72
C GLY A 108 -4.94 22.86 -8.18
N SER A 109 -3.85 22.56 -8.89
CA SER A 109 -3.86 22.32 -10.33
C SER A 109 -4.35 20.92 -10.74
N PHE A 110 -4.40 19.98 -9.79
CA PHE A 110 -4.88 18.63 -10.07
C PHE A 110 -6.42 18.58 -10.03
N PRO A 111 -7.09 18.25 -11.15
CA PRO A 111 -8.53 17.97 -11.09
C PRO A 111 -8.81 16.71 -10.26
N TRP A 112 -7.87 15.77 -10.28
CA TRP A 112 -7.75 14.61 -9.40
C TRP A 112 -6.27 14.18 -9.39
N LEU A 113 -5.84 13.49 -8.34
CA LEU A 113 -4.46 13.03 -8.17
C LEU A 113 -4.45 11.59 -7.66
N GLN A 114 -3.73 10.72 -8.36
CA GLN A 114 -3.31 9.42 -7.85
C GLN A 114 -1.86 9.54 -7.37
N ILE A 115 -1.64 9.36 -6.07
CA ILE A 115 -0.31 9.45 -5.47
C ILE A 115 0.08 8.12 -4.84
N LEU A 116 1.23 7.59 -5.26
CA LEU A 116 1.84 6.38 -4.70
C LEU A 116 3.10 6.77 -3.93
N VAL A 117 2.93 6.89 -2.61
CA VAL A 117 4.06 7.08 -1.69
C VAL A 117 4.45 5.75 -1.05
N HIS A 118 5.72 5.60 -0.68
CA HIS A 118 6.20 4.45 0.09
C HIS A 118 6.44 4.92 1.52
N PRO A 119 5.55 4.64 2.50
CA PRO A 119 5.69 5.13 3.88
C PRO A 119 7.05 4.81 4.50
N ALA A 120 7.64 3.66 4.14
CA ALA A 120 8.96 3.29 4.60
C ALA A 120 10.03 4.35 4.27
N ILE A 121 9.96 5.03 3.12
CA ILE A 121 10.85 6.14 2.73
C ILE A 121 10.82 7.29 3.74
N TRP A 122 9.66 7.57 4.32
CA TRP A 122 9.44 8.74 5.15
C TRP A 122 9.58 8.45 6.65
N VAL A 123 9.36 7.20 7.05
CA VAL A 123 9.35 6.79 8.46
C VAL A 123 10.73 6.34 8.95
N TYR A 124 11.53 5.71 8.09
CA TYR A 124 12.81 5.14 8.50
C TYR A 124 13.99 6.05 8.10
N PRO A 125 15.07 6.06 8.88
CA PRO A 125 16.21 6.94 8.61
C PRO A 125 16.95 6.54 7.33
N GLY A 126 17.33 7.53 6.53
CA GLY A 126 18.18 7.33 5.37
C GLY A 126 18.00 8.42 4.31
N THR A 127 19.09 8.79 3.63
CA THR A 127 19.06 9.71 2.48
C THR A 127 19.07 8.98 1.14
N THR A 128 19.03 7.64 1.20
CA THR A 128 18.95 6.75 0.05
C THR A 128 17.94 5.65 0.35
N MET A 129 17.35 5.07 -0.71
CA MET A 129 16.44 3.94 -0.57
C MET A 129 17.09 2.78 0.22
N GLY A 130 18.35 2.45 -0.10
CA GLY A 130 19.05 1.36 0.58
C GLY A 130 19.27 1.59 2.08
N GLN A 131 19.58 2.82 2.51
CA GLN A 131 19.68 3.15 3.93
C GLN A 131 18.33 3.02 4.63
N THR A 132 17.28 3.56 4.01
CA THR A 132 15.91 3.52 4.54
C THR A 132 15.41 2.09 4.71
N MET A 133 15.60 1.24 3.70
CA MET A 133 15.18 -0.18 3.78
C MET A 133 15.96 -0.94 4.87
N ARG A 134 17.24 -0.63 5.08
CA ARG A 134 17.98 -1.19 6.23
C ARG A 134 17.41 -0.70 7.57
N GLY A 135 17.01 0.57 7.67
CA GLY A 135 16.33 1.09 8.85
C GLY A 135 15.01 0.37 9.15
N LEU A 136 14.20 0.09 8.11
CA LEU A 136 12.99 -0.73 8.23
C LEU A 136 13.31 -2.13 8.77
N VAL A 137 14.31 -2.80 8.20
CA VAL A 137 14.69 -4.16 8.60
C VAL A 137 15.15 -4.22 10.06
N GLU A 138 15.94 -3.25 10.52
CA GLU A 138 16.35 -3.19 11.93
C GLU A 138 15.15 -2.96 12.89
N ALA A 139 14.19 -2.14 12.48
CA ALA A 139 12.97 -1.95 13.26
C ALA A 139 12.11 -3.23 13.31
N ASP A 140 11.97 -3.94 12.19
CA ASP A 140 11.26 -5.22 12.12
C ASP A 140 11.95 -6.29 12.99
N LYS A 141 13.29 -6.35 12.95
CA LYS A 141 14.08 -7.23 13.84
C LYS A 141 13.75 -6.96 15.31
N LYS A 142 13.72 -5.69 15.73
CA LYS A 142 13.37 -5.32 17.10
C LYS A 142 11.94 -5.75 17.47
N ARG A 143 10.97 -5.54 16.57
CA ARG A 143 9.58 -5.99 16.75
C ARG A 143 9.50 -7.51 16.92
N ARG A 144 10.21 -8.28 16.08
CA ARG A 144 10.23 -9.75 16.16
C ARG A 144 10.85 -10.26 17.44
N LEU A 145 11.95 -9.66 17.90
CA LEU A 145 12.55 -10.01 19.19
C LEU A 145 11.59 -9.75 20.36
N ALA A 146 10.85 -8.64 20.33
CA ALA A 146 9.81 -8.36 21.34
C ALA A 146 8.69 -9.40 21.30
N GLN A 147 8.19 -9.75 20.11
CA GLN A 147 7.19 -10.81 19.97
C GLN A 147 7.66 -12.16 20.53
N LEU A 148 8.90 -12.56 20.22
CA LEU A 148 9.46 -13.82 20.73
C LEU A 148 9.56 -13.81 22.26
N ALA A 149 9.94 -12.69 22.87
CA ALA A 149 9.96 -12.55 24.32
C ALA A 149 8.55 -12.64 24.93
N GLU A 150 7.54 -12.04 24.30
CA GLU A 150 6.13 -12.16 24.70
C GLU A 150 5.61 -13.59 24.58
N ASP A 151 6.09 -14.34 23.58
CA ASP A 151 5.81 -15.76 23.40
C ASP A 151 6.57 -16.66 24.40
N GLY A 152 7.38 -16.07 25.30
CA GLY A 152 8.15 -16.77 26.32
C GLY A 152 9.37 -17.53 25.78
N ILE A 153 9.86 -17.18 24.59
CA ILE A 153 11.05 -17.77 23.99
C ILE A 153 12.29 -17.22 24.70
N ASP A 154 13.21 -18.12 25.05
CA ASP A 154 14.52 -17.76 25.59
C ASP A 154 15.40 -17.17 24.49
N LEU A 155 15.91 -15.97 24.72
CA LEU A 155 16.72 -15.19 23.76
C LEU A 155 18.16 -14.97 24.25
N ASP A 156 18.52 -15.52 25.41
CA ASP A 156 19.84 -15.41 26.06
C ASP A 156 20.77 -16.60 25.77
#